data_AF-A0A958KBF9-F1
#
_entry.id   AF-A0A958KBF9-F1
#
_cell.length_a   1.000
_cell.length_b   1.000
_cell.length_c   1.000
_cell.angle_alpha   90.00
_cell.angle_beta   90.00
_cell.angle_gamma   90.00
#
_symmetry.space_group_name_H-M   'P 1'
#
loop_
_entity.id
_entity.type
_entity.pdbx_description
1 polymer ?
#
loop_
_entity_poly.entity_id
_entity_poly.type
_entity_poly.pdbx_seq_one_letter_code
_entity_poly.pdbx_strand_id
1 'polypeptide(L)' 'NDFAALEKYFTPSNVDRPEIHGGFVRTLWCKEPDCEEKINELKASIRCVPFEQRGLKGSCVVCGQSASTDIIVAKAY' A
#
# COMPACT_ATOMS: atom_id res chain seq x y z
N ASN A 1 -3.03 8.30 9.98
CA ASN A 1 -2.53 7.79 8.69
C ASN A 1 -2.92 6.33 8.54
N ASP A 2 -3.23 5.87 7.32
CA ASP A 2 -3.89 4.56 7.08
C ASP A 2 -2.93 3.35 7.01
N PHE A 3 -1.67 3.54 7.38
CA PHE A 3 -0.65 2.48 7.28
C PHE A 3 -0.98 1.24 8.09
N ALA A 4 -1.50 1.40 9.31
CA ALA A 4 -1.90 0.28 10.17
C ALA A 4 -3.03 -0.57 9.54
N ALA A 5 -3.93 0.06 8.78
CA ALA A 5 -4.96 -0.67 8.05
C ALA A 5 -4.35 -1.45 6.88
N LEU A 6 -3.34 -0.88 6.20
CA LEU A 6 -2.59 -1.54 5.13
C LEU A 6 -1.81 -2.76 5.64
N GLU A 7 -1.09 -2.60 6.76
CA GLU A 7 -0.36 -3.68 7.43
C GLU A 7 -1.30 -4.82 7.83
N LYS A 8 -2.41 -4.50 8.50
CA LYS A 8 -3.42 -5.49 8.88
C LYS A 8 -3.99 -6.24 7.68
N TYR A 9 -4.20 -5.54 6.56
CA TYR A 9 -4.73 -6.15 5.33
C TYR A 9 -3.76 -7.15 4.68
N PHE A 10 -2.46 -6.89 4.76
CA PHE A 10 -1.41 -7.77 4.21
C PHE A 10 -0.85 -8.78 5.23
N THR A 11 -1.34 -8.79 6.46
CA THR A 11 -0.90 -9.74 7.49
C THR A 11 -1.91 -10.88 7.63
N PRO A 12 -1.49 -12.16 7.56
CA PRO A 12 -2.38 -13.28 7.79
C PRO A 12 -2.81 -13.33 9.25
N SER A 13 -4.01 -13.86 9.53
CA SER A 13 -4.42 -14.10 10.92
C SER A 13 -3.67 -15.29 11.53
N ASN A 14 -3.23 -16.24 10.69
CA ASN A 14 -2.42 -17.38 11.08
C ASN A 14 -1.09 -17.41 10.31
N VAL A 15 0.02 -17.25 11.04
CA VAL A 15 1.37 -17.20 10.45
C VAL A 15 1.86 -18.58 10.02
N ASP A 16 1.50 -19.64 10.75
CA ASP A 16 1.92 -21.02 10.48
C ASP A 16 1.18 -21.65 9.29
N ARG A 17 -0.07 -21.24 9.07
CA ARG A 17 -0.87 -21.63 7.92
C ARG A 17 -1.53 -20.40 7.31
N PRO A 18 -0.80 -19.63 6.48
CA PRO A 18 -1.34 -18.43 5.89
C PRO A 18 -2.53 -18.76 4.98
N GLU A 19 -3.69 -18.20 5.29
CA GLU A 19 -4.84 -18.17 4.39
C GLU A 19 -4.57 -17.27 3.17
N ILE A 20 -5.47 -17.19 2.19
CA ILE A 20 -5.33 -16.15 1.16
C ILE A 20 -5.65 -14.81 1.83
N HIS A 21 -4.62 -14.01 2.06
CA HIS A 21 -4.71 -12.72 2.71
C HIS A 21 -3.93 -11.69 1.88
N GLY A 22 -4.56 -10.55 1.65
CA GLY A 22 -4.09 -9.57 0.69
C GLY A 22 -4.74 -9.69 -0.69
N GLY A 23 -4.57 -8.63 -1.47
CA GLY A 23 -5.13 -8.42 -2.80
C GLY A 23 -4.57 -7.12 -3.34
N PHE A 24 -5.28 -6.48 -4.27
CA PHE A 24 -4.91 -5.14 -4.74
C PHE A 24 -5.52 -4.07 -3.84
N VAL A 25 -4.69 -3.12 -3.42
CA VAL A 25 -5.10 -1.93 -2.68
C VAL A 25 -4.79 -0.71 -3.54
N ARG A 26 -5.81 0.10 -3.85
CA ARG A 26 -5.65 1.38 -4.54
C ARG A 26 -5.63 2.51 -3.52
N THR A 27 -4.47 3.16 -3.36
CA THR A 27 -4.26 4.19 -2.35
C THR A 27 -3.40 5.34 -2.86
N LEU A 28 -3.28 6.41 -2.07
CA LEU A 28 -2.46 7.56 -2.40
C LEU A 28 -1.04 7.41 -1.85
N TRP A 29 -0.05 7.87 -2.62
CA TRP A 29 1.37 7.82 -2.27
C TRP A 29 2.07 9.15 -2.52
N CYS A 30 3.02 9.49 -1.64
CA CYS A 30 3.76 10.75 -1.67
C CYS A 30 4.94 10.77 -2.66
N LYS A 31 5.28 9.65 -3.30
CA LYS A 31 6.45 9.47 -4.18
C LYS A 31 7.81 9.41 -3.47
N GLU A 32 7.80 9.34 -2.14
CA GLU A 32 9.04 9.20 -1.37
C GLU A 32 9.50 7.73 -1.33
N PRO A 33 10.78 7.46 -1.56
CA PRO A 33 11.34 6.10 -1.55
C PRO A 33 11.24 5.44 -0.16
N ASP A 34 11.37 6.22 0.93
CA ASP A 34 11.20 5.70 2.29
C ASP A 34 9.79 5.13 2.53
N CYS A 35 8.78 5.67 1.85
CA CYS A 35 7.42 5.14 1.93
C CYS A 35 7.26 3.86 1.10
N GLU A 36 7.99 3.72 0.00
CA GLU A 36 8.00 2.49 -0.80
C GLU A 36 8.68 1.35 -0.04
N GLU A 37 9.81 1.61 0.62
CA GLU A 37 10.52 0.62 1.44
C GLU A 37 9.65 0.07 2.58
N LYS A 38 8.89 0.94 3.25
CA LYS A 38 7.92 0.51 4.28
C LYS A 38 6.80 -0.37 3.73
N ILE A 39 6.43 -0.21 2.47
CA ILE A 39 5.46 -1.11 1.81
C ILE A 39 6.14 -2.46 1.52
N ASN A 40 7.41 -2.45 1.10
CA ASN A 40 8.22 -3.66 0.86
C ASN A 40 8.37 -4.52 2.13
N GLU A 41 8.52 -3.90 3.31
CA GLU A 41 8.56 -4.59 4.60
C GLU A 41 7.29 -5.44 4.87
N LEU A 42 6.15 -5.05 4.30
CA LEU A 42 4.87 -5.80 4.41
C LEU A 42 4.77 -6.98 3.43
N LYS A 43 5.88 -7.35 2.76
CA LYS A 43 5.89 -8.29 1.63
C LYS A 43 4.94 -7.86 0.50
N ALA A 44 4.74 -6.56 0.35
CA ALA A 44 3.92 -5.95 -0.69
C ALA A 44 4.77 -4.96 -1.49
N SER A 45 4.38 -4.64 -2.71
CA SER A 45 5.07 -3.62 -3.50
C SER A 45 4.09 -2.80 -4.33
N ILE A 46 4.55 -1.63 -4.78
CA ILE A 46 3.83 -0.80 -5.73
C ILE A 46 3.87 -1.51 -7.09
N ARG A 47 2.72 -1.99 -7.56
CA ARG A 47 2.60 -2.71 -8.83
C ARG A 47 2.64 -1.77 -10.01
N CYS A 48 1.94 -0.65 -9.89
CA CYS A 48 1.91 0.39 -10.90
C CYS A 48 1.34 1.70 -10.36
N VAL A 49 1.62 2.77 -11.10
CA VAL A 49 0.87 4.03 -11.07
C VAL A 49 -0.15 3.96 -12.22
N PRO A 50 -1.45 3.82 -11.98
CA PRO A 50 -2.44 3.77 -13.06
C PRO A 50 -2.43 5.07 -13.88
N PHE A 51 -2.58 4.98 -15.20
CA PHE A 51 -2.67 6.17 -16.04
C PHE A 51 -3.92 7.01 -15.72
N GLU A 52 -5.05 6.35 -15.45
CA GLU A 52 -6.27 7.00 -15.00
C GLU A 52 -6.24 7.21 -13.48
N GLN A 53 -5.92 8.44 -13.09
CA GLN A 53 -5.89 8.88 -11.71
C GLN A 53 -7.29 9.36 -11.28
N ARG A 54 -7.73 9.04 -10.05
CA ARG A 54 -9.02 9.50 -9.51
C ARG A 54 -9.05 11.01 -9.24
N GLY A 55 -7.91 11.69 -9.36
CA GLY A 55 -7.79 13.13 -9.06
C GLY A 55 -7.97 13.46 -7.58
N LEU A 56 -7.92 12.46 -6.69
CA LEU A 56 -8.09 12.65 -5.26
C LEU A 56 -6.84 13.32 -4.67
N LYS A 57 -7.07 14.29 -3.79
CA LYS A 57 -6.04 14.84 -2.91
C LYS A 57 -6.31 14.34 -1.50
N GLY A 58 -5.31 13.76 -0.88
CA GLY A 58 -5.42 13.20 0.45
C GLY A 58 -4.05 13.04 1.08
N SER A 59 -3.90 11.98 1.86
CA SER A 59 -2.68 11.67 2.58
C SER A 59 -2.04 10.40 2.04
N CYS A 60 -0.71 10.34 2.03
CA CYS A 60 0.06 9.14 1.71
C CYS A 60 -0.26 8.05 2.72
N VAL A 61 -0.60 6.85 2.24
CA VAL A 61 -0.96 5.71 3.09
C VAL A 61 0.10 5.37 4.14
N VAL A 62 1.37 5.73 3.93
CA VAL A 62 2.50 5.37 4.79
C VAL A 62 2.90 6.46 5.77
N CYS A 63 3.19 7.68 5.31
CA CYS A 63 3.66 8.78 6.16
C CYS A 63 2.58 9.83 6.54
N GLY A 64 1.47 9.91 5.81
CA GLY A 64 0.36 10.83 6.09
C GLY A 64 0.52 12.23 5.51
N GLN A 65 1.67 12.50 4.90
CA GLN A 65 1.90 13.72 4.13
C GLN A 65 0.95 13.81 2.94
N SER A 66 0.72 15.03 2.46
CA SER A 66 -0.14 15.29 1.30
C SER A 66 0.29 14.50 0.07
N ALA A 67 -0.65 13.77 -0.52
CA ALA A 67 -0.44 12.94 -1.70
C ALA A 67 -1.62 13.10 -2.67
N SER A 68 -1.32 13.01 -3.96
CA SER A 68 -2.30 13.08 -5.05
C SER A 68 -2.14 11.98 -6.10
N THR A 69 -1.14 11.12 -5.93
CA THR A 69 -0.83 10.04 -6.87
C THR A 69 -1.44 8.75 -6.37
N ASP A 70 -2.41 8.23 -7.11
CA ASP A 70 -2.92 6.88 -6.94
C ASP A 70 -1.85 5.88 -7.34
N ILE A 71 -1.72 4.85 -6.51
CA ILE A 71 -0.91 3.66 -6.77
C ILE A 71 -1.73 2.41 -6.49
N ILE A 72 -1.34 1.31 -7.13
CA ILE A 72 -1.84 -0.03 -6.81
C ILE A 72 -0.76 -0.78 -6.05
N VAL A 73 -1.07 -1.22 -4.84
CA VAL A 73 -0.19 -2.03 -3.98
C VAL A 73 -0.73 -3.45 -3.90
N ALA A 74 0.14 -4.45 -3.98
CA ALA A 74 -0.23 -5.84 -3.76
C ALA A 74 0.94 -6.68 -3.24
N LYS A 75 0.63 -7.80 -2.58
CA LYS A 75 1.66 -8.77 -2.15
C LYS A 75 2.56 -9.22 -3.27
N ALA A 76 3.85 -9.28 -2.98
CA ALA A 76 4.88 -9.84 -3.86
C ALA A 76 5.14 -11.29 -3.45
N TYR A 77 5.37 -12.13 -4.46
CA TYR A 77 5.79 -13.53 -4.28
C TYR A 77 7.26 -13.60 -3.89
#